data_AF-A0A1W1X8Z3-F1
#
_entry.id   AF-A0A1W1X8Z3-F1
#
_cell.length_a   1.000
_cell.length_b   1.000
_cell.length_c   1.000
_cell.angle_alpha   90.00
_cell.angle_beta   90.00
_cell.angle_gamma   90.00
#
_symmetry.space_group_name_H-M   'P 1'
#
loop_
_entity.id
_entity.type
_entity.pdbx_description
1 polymer ?
#
loop_
_entity_poly.entity_id
_entity_poly.type
_entity_poly.pdbx_seq_one_letter_code
_entity_poly.pdbx_strand_id
1 'polypeptide(L)'
;MSLLDDLTSQDPQRIRRASGAIRDLRDRPQLLALAAHIDAIRHSTADVELGGMLRPNRSHLDFALRKLALVAQSDACLCGCYPLDDLYSPNEEARDGHIEITAMEKVNGNWFEDYLCRCTHCGQRFRVEEQEYHYMWWRWLPQQA
;
A
#
# COMPACT_ATOMS: atom_id res chain seq x y z
N MET A 1 1.04 -8.53 21.14
CA MET A 1 -0.16 -7.74 20.79
C MET A 1 -0.36 -7.90 19.31
N SER A 2 -1.55 -8.27 18.86
CA SER A 2 -1.81 -8.56 17.44
C SER A 2 -2.13 -7.28 16.65
N LEU A 3 -1.99 -7.33 15.32
CA LEU A 3 -2.41 -6.21 14.45
C LEU A 3 -3.90 -5.89 14.60
N LEU A 4 -4.74 -6.90 14.86
CA LEU A 4 -6.16 -6.70 15.14
C LEU A 4 -6.37 -5.90 16.43
N ASP A 5 -5.69 -6.29 17.52
CA ASP A 5 -5.79 -5.57 18.81
C ASP A 5 -5.36 -4.10 18.69
N ASP A 6 -4.38 -3.82 17.83
CA ASP A 6 -3.91 -2.46 17.58
C ASP A 6 -4.91 -1.65 16.75
N LEU A 7 -5.54 -2.25 15.75
CA LEU A 7 -6.55 -1.59 14.91
C LEU A 7 -7.85 -1.30 15.66
N THR A 8 -8.23 -2.15 16.62
CA THR A 8 -9.45 -1.96 17.42
C THR A 8 -9.19 -1.27 18.75
N SER A 9 -7.98 -0.75 18.97
CA SER A 9 -7.55 -0.17 20.26
C SER A 9 -8.15 1.20 20.59
N GLN A 10 -8.72 1.90 19.60
CA GLN A 10 -9.06 3.33 19.66
C GLN A 10 -7.86 4.27 19.95
N ASP A 11 -6.63 3.75 19.94
CA ASP A 11 -5.40 4.54 20.07
C ASP A 11 -4.89 4.95 18.68
N PRO A 12 -4.85 6.26 18.35
CA PRO A 12 -4.43 6.75 17.05
C PRO A 12 -3.03 6.29 16.61
N GLN A 13 -2.08 6.19 17.54
CA GLN A 13 -0.71 5.80 17.22
C GLN A 13 -0.63 4.30 16.91
N ARG A 14 -1.35 3.48 17.68
CA ARG A 14 -1.42 2.02 17.44
C ARG A 14 -2.12 1.72 16.11
N ILE A 15 -3.25 2.38 15.84
CA ILE A 15 -3.97 2.25 14.56
C ILE A 15 -3.07 2.65 13.39
N ARG A 16 -2.37 3.78 13.47
CA ARG A 16 -1.44 4.23 12.41
C ARG A 16 -0.33 3.20 12.17
N ARG A 17 0.32 2.71 13.22
CA ARG A 17 1.40 1.71 13.11
C ARG A 17 0.91 0.40 12.51
N ALA A 18 -0.23 -0.11 12.97
CA ALA A 18 -0.83 -1.33 12.44
C ALA A 18 -1.26 -1.18 10.97
N SER A 19 -1.79 -0.01 10.59
CA SER A 19 -2.12 0.30 9.19
C SER A 19 -0.87 0.29 8.29
N GLY A 20 0.25 0.81 8.77
CA GLY A 20 1.55 0.70 8.10
C GLY A 20 2.00 -0.76 7.97
N ALA A 21 1.94 -1.53 9.05
CA ALA A 21 2.31 -2.95 9.01
C ALA A 21 1.44 -3.77 8.03
N ILE A 22 0.14 -3.46 7.89
CA ILE A 22 -0.72 -4.10 6.87
C ILE A 22 -0.26 -3.73 5.45
N ARG A 23 0.25 -2.52 5.20
CA ARG A 23 0.78 -2.15 3.88
C ARG A 23 1.91 -3.06 3.45
N ASP A 24 2.81 -3.36 4.36
CA ASP A 24 4.02 -4.13 4.10
C ASP A 24 3.75 -5.64 4.17
N LEU A 25 2.68 -6.07 4.85
CA LEU A 25 2.35 -7.48 5.02
C LEU A 25 2.02 -8.17 3.67
N ARG A 26 2.74 -9.25 3.35
CA ARG A 26 2.50 -10.05 2.13
C ARG A 26 1.88 -11.42 2.39
N ASP A 27 1.82 -11.86 3.65
CA ASP A 27 1.23 -13.14 4.02
C ASP A 27 -0.29 -13.12 3.79
N ARG A 28 -0.73 -13.81 2.73
CA ARG A 28 -2.15 -13.85 2.33
C ARG A 28 -3.05 -14.50 3.40
N PRO A 29 -2.68 -15.64 4.04
CA PRO A 29 -3.47 -16.18 5.14
C PRO A 29 -3.69 -15.20 6.30
N GLN A 30 -2.66 -14.46 6.71
CA GLN A 30 -2.74 -13.45 7.76
C GLN A 30 -3.60 -12.25 7.32
N LEU A 31 -3.48 -11.80 6.07
CA LEU A 31 -4.35 -10.77 5.51
C LEU A 31 -5.82 -11.21 5.48
N LEU A 32 -6.10 -12.47 5.11
CA LEU A 32 -7.45 -13.03 5.13
C LEU A 32 -8.01 -13.13 6.56
N ALA A 33 -7.19 -13.54 7.53
CA ALA A 33 -7.57 -13.57 8.94
C ALA A 33 -7.95 -12.17 9.46
N LEU A 34 -7.19 -11.14 9.09
CA LEU A 34 -7.51 -9.75 9.42
C LEU A 34 -8.77 -9.26 8.67
N ALA A 35 -8.92 -9.63 7.40
CA ALA A 35 -10.06 -9.21 6.58
C ALA A 35 -11.40 -9.78 7.09
N ALA A 36 -11.38 -10.93 7.76
CA ALA A 36 -12.56 -11.47 8.46
C ALA A 36 -13.12 -10.54 9.55
N HIS A 37 -12.32 -9.57 10.02
CA HIS A 37 -12.69 -8.58 11.03
C HIS A 37 -12.85 -7.16 10.47
N ILE A 38 -12.97 -6.99 9.15
CA ILE A 38 -12.97 -5.66 8.50
C ILE A 38 -14.08 -4.73 9.03
N ASP A 39 -15.27 -5.26 9.33
CA ASP A 39 -16.38 -4.46 9.86
C ASP A 39 -16.14 -4.02 11.31
N ALA A 40 -15.53 -4.88 12.13
CA ALA A 40 -15.12 -4.52 13.48
C ALA A 40 -14.05 -3.41 13.46
N ILE A 41 -13.06 -3.52 12.57
CA ILE A 41 -12.02 -2.51 12.40
C ILE A 41 -12.66 -1.18 11.98
N ARG A 42 -13.56 -1.18 10.98
CA ARG A 42 -14.28 0.02 10.53
C ARG A 42 -15.08 0.66 11.66
N HIS A 43 -15.81 -0.14 12.43
CA HIS A 43 -16.60 0.37 13.55
C HIS A 43 -15.73 0.99 14.64
N SER A 44 -14.66 0.30 15.07
CA SER A 44 -13.74 0.78 16.10
C SER A 44 -12.96 2.04 15.70
N THR A 45 -12.82 2.32 14.41
CA THR A 45 -12.02 3.44 13.88
C THR A 45 -12.84 4.60 13.32
N ALA A 46 -14.16 4.45 13.19
CA ALA A 46 -15.05 5.41 12.53
C ALA A 46 -14.84 6.85 13.03
N ASP A 47 -14.85 7.02 14.36
CA ASP A 47 -14.79 8.32 15.03
C ASP A 47 -13.42 8.63 15.65
N VAL A 48 -12.38 7.85 15.32
CA VAL A 48 -11.03 8.10 15.84
C VAL A 48 -10.35 9.20 15.01
N GLU A 49 -9.99 10.29 15.68
CA GLU A 49 -9.17 11.36 15.14
C GLU A 49 -7.70 10.89 15.04
N LEU A 50 -7.30 10.50 13.84
CA LEU A 50 -5.94 9.97 13.59
C LEU A 50 -4.89 11.06 13.43
N GLY A 51 -5.31 12.33 13.30
CA GLY A 51 -4.43 13.46 13.04
C GLY A 51 -3.66 13.32 11.72
N GLY A 52 -2.53 14.02 11.64
CA GLY A 52 -1.68 14.05 10.46
C GLY A 52 -1.19 15.47 10.19
N MET A 53 0.14 15.63 10.09
CA MET A 53 0.75 16.94 9.84
C MET A 53 0.98 17.17 8.34
N LEU A 54 1.68 16.24 7.68
CA LEU A 54 2.00 16.31 6.23
C LEU A 54 0.95 15.61 5.36
N ARG A 55 0.35 14.54 5.89
CA ARG A 55 -0.69 13.72 5.27
C ARG A 55 -1.68 13.29 6.35
N PRO A 56 -2.99 13.24 6.06
CA PRO A 56 -3.96 12.67 6.98
C PRO A 56 -3.58 11.22 7.32
N ASN A 57 -3.36 10.90 8.59
CA ASN A 57 -3.01 9.53 8.99
C ASN A 57 -4.12 8.53 8.66
N ARG A 58 -5.36 9.02 8.48
CA ARG A 58 -6.49 8.23 8.00
C ARG A 58 -6.26 7.60 6.62
N SER A 59 -5.43 8.19 5.75
CA SER A 59 -5.13 7.58 4.45
C SER A 59 -4.40 6.23 4.59
N HIS A 60 -3.60 6.05 5.64
CA HIS A 60 -2.95 4.76 5.90
C HIS A 60 -3.98 3.69 6.30
N LEU A 61 -4.96 4.05 7.14
CA LEU A 61 -6.06 3.16 7.53
C LEU A 61 -6.95 2.83 6.32
N ASP A 62 -7.31 3.82 5.52
CA ASP A 62 -8.14 3.63 4.32
C ASP A 62 -7.46 2.67 3.34
N PHE A 63 -6.15 2.81 3.14
CA PHE A 63 -5.39 1.86 2.32
C PHE A 63 -5.39 0.45 2.92
N ALA A 64 -5.11 0.31 4.23
CA ALA A 64 -5.13 -0.98 4.90
C ALA A 64 -6.49 -1.68 4.72
N LEU A 65 -7.60 -0.95 4.89
CA LEU A 65 -8.95 -1.45 4.67
C LEU A 65 -9.20 -1.85 3.20
N ARG A 66 -8.72 -1.08 2.23
CA ARG A 66 -8.81 -1.44 0.80
C ARG A 66 -8.04 -2.71 0.46
N LYS A 67 -6.84 -2.88 1.02
CA LYS A 67 -6.03 -4.09 0.84
C LYS A 67 -6.71 -5.31 1.45
N LEU A 68 -7.26 -5.19 2.66
CA LEU A 68 -8.05 -6.25 3.30
C LEU A 68 -9.31 -6.59 2.47
N ALA A 69 -10.00 -5.59 1.94
CA ALA A 69 -11.15 -5.80 1.07
C ALA A 69 -10.78 -6.53 -0.24
N LEU A 70 -9.63 -6.18 -0.86
CA LEU A 70 -9.14 -6.84 -2.08
C LEU A 70 -8.91 -8.34 -1.86
N VAL A 71 -8.25 -8.72 -0.77
CA VAL A 71 -7.95 -10.13 -0.48
C VAL A 71 -9.21 -10.92 -0.10
N ALA A 72 -10.18 -10.28 0.55
CA ALA A 72 -11.44 -10.94 0.92
C ALA A 72 -12.34 -11.20 -0.29
N GLN A 73 -12.28 -10.34 -1.31
CA GLN A 73 -13.18 -10.39 -2.46
C GLN A 73 -12.59 -11.12 -3.67
N SER A 74 -11.29 -11.37 -3.70
CA SER A 74 -10.63 -11.96 -4.86
C SER A 74 -9.32 -12.69 -4.52
N ASP A 75 -8.92 -13.60 -5.42
CA ASP A 75 -7.59 -14.20 -5.44
C ASP A 75 -6.58 -13.38 -6.28
N ALA A 76 -6.89 -12.10 -6.53
CA ALA A 76 -5.99 -11.21 -7.25
C ALA A 76 -4.63 -11.08 -6.56
N CYS A 77 -3.59 -10.88 -7.39
CA CYS A 77 -2.24 -10.63 -6.90
C CYS A 77 -2.20 -9.33 -6.08
N LEU A 78 -1.42 -9.33 -4.99
CA LEU A 78 -1.27 -8.15 -4.12
C LEU A 78 -0.65 -6.95 -4.84
N CYS A 79 -0.01 -7.13 -6.02
CA CYS A 79 0.43 -6.01 -6.85
C CYS A 79 -0.74 -5.14 -7.35
N GLY A 80 -1.98 -5.65 -7.33
CA GLY A 80 -3.18 -4.86 -7.58
C GLY A 80 -3.38 -3.73 -6.56
N CYS A 81 -2.68 -3.77 -5.42
CA CYS A 81 -2.68 -2.68 -4.45
C CYS A 81 -1.75 -1.52 -4.84
N TYR A 82 -0.78 -1.70 -5.74
CA TYR A 82 0.19 -0.65 -6.06
C TYR A 82 -0.47 0.65 -6.56
N PRO A 83 -1.48 0.63 -7.44
CA PRO A 83 -2.17 1.86 -7.85
C PRO A 83 -3.04 2.50 -6.76
N LEU A 84 -3.24 1.83 -5.62
CA LEU A 84 -4.10 2.28 -4.52
C LEU A 84 -3.34 3.00 -3.39
N ASP A 85 -1.99 2.95 -3.39
CA ASP A 85 -1.14 3.64 -2.42
C ASP A 85 0.08 4.25 -3.12
N ASP A 86 0.37 5.49 -2.79
CA ASP A 86 1.49 6.25 -3.30
C ASP A 86 2.78 6.05 -2.48
N LEU A 87 2.74 5.24 -1.42
CA LEU A 87 3.86 4.97 -0.53
C LEU A 87 4.65 3.69 -0.88
N TYR A 88 4.26 2.96 -1.93
CA TYR A 88 5.06 1.84 -2.40
C TYR A 88 6.26 2.31 -3.20
N SER A 89 7.44 2.28 -2.58
CA SER A 89 8.71 2.55 -3.25
C SER A 89 9.07 1.42 -4.22
N PRO A 90 9.26 1.69 -5.52
CA PRO A 90 9.75 0.69 -6.47
C PRO A 90 11.06 0.05 -6.03
N ASN A 91 11.95 0.84 -5.45
CA ASN A 91 13.27 0.36 -5.01
C ASN A 91 13.15 -0.59 -3.81
N GLU A 92 12.29 -0.29 -2.83
CA GLU A 92 12.06 -1.19 -1.68
C GLU A 92 11.34 -2.46 -2.13
N GLU A 93 10.31 -2.32 -2.97
CA GLU A 93 9.57 -3.46 -3.51
C GLU A 93 10.42 -4.37 -4.40
N ALA A 94 11.41 -3.81 -5.12
CA ALA A 94 12.38 -4.57 -5.88
C ALA A 94 13.41 -5.26 -4.98
N ARG A 95 13.94 -4.55 -3.97
CA ARG A 95 14.86 -5.11 -2.97
C ARG A 95 14.24 -6.30 -2.24
N ASP A 96 12.96 -6.20 -1.91
CA ASP A 96 12.22 -7.22 -1.17
C ASP A 96 11.67 -8.34 -2.10
N GLY A 97 11.92 -8.23 -3.41
CA GLY A 97 11.67 -9.27 -4.42
C GLY A 97 10.22 -9.35 -4.94
N HIS A 98 9.39 -8.35 -4.67
CA HIS A 98 7.99 -8.30 -5.10
C HIS A 98 7.82 -7.83 -6.56
N ILE A 99 8.78 -7.02 -7.02
CA ILE A 99 8.88 -6.58 -8.40
C ILE A 99 10.32 -6.71 -8.92
N GLU A 100 10.48 -6.60 -10.23
CA GLU A 100 11.73 -6.33 -10.91
C GLU A 100 11.63 -4.96 -11.60
N ILE A 101 12.60 -4.07 -11.39
CA ILE A 101 12.74 -2.84 -12.18
C ILE A 101 13.43 -3.23 -13.49
N THR A 102 12.66 -3.26 -14.57
CA THR A 102 13.10 -3.69 -15.90
C THR A 102 13.79 -2.60 -16.71
N ALA A 103 13.47 -1.33 -16.45
CA ALA A 103 14.11 -0.18 -17.07
C ALA A 103 13.84 1.08 -16.24
N MET A 104 14.64 2.12 -16.48
CA MET A 104 14.38 3.49 -16.02
C MET A 104 14.37 4.40 -17.25
N GLU A 105 13.30 5.17 -17.43
CA GLU A 105 13.09 6.05 -18.57
C GLU A 105 13.17 7.51 -18.13
N LYS A 106 14.03 8.29 -18.78
CA LYS A 106 14.07 9.74 -18.56
C LYS A 106 12.86 10.40 -19.20
N VAL A 107 12.05 11.07 -18.39
CA VAL A 107 10.96 11.91 -18.91
C VAL A 107 11.57 13.24 -19.36
N ASN A 108 11.44 13.56 -20.65
CA ASN A 108 11.94 14.81 -21.22
C ASN A 108 11.42 16.03 -20.42
N GLY A 109 12.33 16.72 -19.73
CA GLY A 109 12.05 17.94 -18.97
C GLY A 109 11.85 17.78 -17.46
N ASN A 110 11.82 16.56 -16.92
CA ASN A 110 11.78 16.30 -15.48
C ASN A 110 13.15 15.84 -14.95
N TRP A 111 13.40 16.13 -13.67
CA TRP A 111 14.58 15.64 -12.94
C TRP A 111 14.48 14.17 -12.53
N PHE A 112 13.28 13.58 -12.61
CA PHE A 112 12.99 12.21 -12.17
C PHE A 112 12.89 11.24 -13.33
N GLU A 113 13.33 10.00 -13.10
CA GLU A 113 13.22 8.88 -14.03
C GLU A 113 11.97 8.06 -13.70
N ASP A 114 11.21 7.66 -14.72
CA ASP A 114 10.11 6.73 -14.55
C ASP A 114 10.64 5.30 -14.47
N TYR A 115 10.15 4.52 -13.51
CA TYR A 115 10.51 3.11 -13.40
C TYR A 115 9.55 2.25 -14.22
N LEU A 116 10.09 1.36 -15.05
CA LEU A 116 9.31 0.28 -15.64
C LEU A 116 9.47 -0.97 -14.78
N CYS A 117 8.41 -1.40 -14.13
CA CYS A 117 8.41 -2.48 -13.16
C CYS A 117 7.61 -3.68 -13.66
N ARG A 118 8.01 -4.89 -13.28
CA ARG A 118 7.26 -6.13 -13.50
C ARG A 118 7.05 -6.86 -12.18
N CYS A 119 5.80 -7.21 -11.86
CA CYS A 119 5.51 -8.03 -10.68
C CYS A 119 6.15 -9.43 -10.84
N THR A 120 6.88 -9.88 -9.82
CA THR A 120 7.53 -11.21 -9.83
C THR A 120 6.54 -12.36 -9.65
N HIS A 121 5.34 -12.07 -9.13
CA HIS A 121 4.31 -13.09 -8.87
C HIS A 121 3.36 -13.34 -10.05
N CYS A 122 2.84 -12.28 -10.68
CA CYS A 122 1.84 -12.41 -11.76
C CYS A 122 2.30 -11.86 -13.12
N GLY A 123 3.48 -11.23 -13.18
CA GLY A 123 4.03 -10.66 -14.42
C GLY A 123 3.41 -9.32 -14.86
N GLN A 124 2.42 -8.79 -14.14
CA GLN A 124 1.82 -7.48 -14.44
C GLN A 124 2.91 -6.40 -14.51
N ARG A 125 2.85 -5.58 -15.55
CA ARG A 125 3.78 -4.46 -15.76
C ARG A 125 3.20 -3.14 -15.29
N PHE A 126 4.08 -2.28 -14.80
CA PHE A 126 3.74 -0.95 -14.31
C PHE A 126 4.74 0.06 -14.84
N ARG A 127 4.25 1.24 -15.19
CA ARG A 127 5.06 2.46 -15.23
C ARG A 127 4.89 3.16 -13.89
N VAL A 128 5.97 3.55 -13.25
CA VAL A 128 5.94 4.22 -11.96
C VAL A 128 6.58 5.59 -12.09
N GLU A 129 5.77 6.62 -11.85
CA GLU A 129 6.23 8.01 -11.86
C GLU A 129 6.67 8.35 -10.43
N GLU A 130 7.94 8.73 -10.27
CA GLU A 130 8.43 9.31 -9.02
C GLU A 130 8.04 10.78 -8.95
N GLN A 131 7.54 11.19 -7.79
CA GLN A 131 7.02 12.53 -7.56
C GLN A 131 7.51 13.05 -6.21
N GLU A 132 7.75 14.36 -6.16
CA GLU A 132 8.21 15.05 -4.95
C GLU A 132 7.49 16.39 -4.78
N TYR A 133 6.93 16.64 -3.59
CA TYR A 133 6.46 17.97 -3.19
C TYR A 133 6.63 18.21 -1.68
N HIS A 134 6.12 17.29 -0.85
CA HIS A 134 6.29 17.30 0.61
C HIS A 134 7.00 16.06 1.16
N TYR A 135 6.99 14.98 0.40
CA TYR A 135 7.66 13.72 0.63
C TYR A 135 7.79 13.01 -0.73
N MET A 136 8.66 12.01 -0.84
CA MET A 136 8.74 11.16 -2.02
C MET A 136 7.52 10.23 -2.08
N TRP A 137 6.87 10.18 -3.23
CA TRP A 137 5.75 9.29 -3.47
C TRP A 137 5.77 8.79 -4.91
N TRP A 138 5.08 7.67 -5.15
CA TRP A 138 5.16 6.95 -6.41
C TRP A 138 3.77 6.70 -6.97
N ARG A 139 3.56 7.13 -8.20
CA ARG A 139 2.32 6.85 -8.92
C ARG A 139 2.48 5.60 -9.77
N TRP A 140 1.84 4.52 -9.35
CA TRP A 140 1.85 3.26 -10.08
C TRP A 140 0.75 3.21 -11.14
N LEU A 141 1.15 3.12 -12.40
CA LEU A 141 0.25 3.03 -13.57
C LEU A 141 0.35 1.62 -14.18
N PRO A 142 -0.70 0.78 -14.07
CA PRO A 142 -0.72 -0.51 -14.75
C PRO A 142 -0.60 -0.31 -16.26
N GLN A 143 0.29 -1.06 -16.89
CA GLN A 143 0.38 -1.10 -18.34
C GLN A 143 -0.62 -2.15 -18.87
N GLN A 144 -1.38 -1.78 -19.90
CA GLN A 144 -2.18 -2.75 -20.65
C GLN A 144 -1.21 -3.66 -21.43
N ALA A 145 -1.52 -4.95 -21.48
CA ALA A 145 -0.77 -5.94 -22.24
C ALA A 145 -0.90 -5.72 -23.75
#